data_AF-A0A959R696-F1
#
_entry.id   AF-A0A959R696-F1
#
_cell.length_a   1.000
_cell.length_b   1.000
_cell.length_c   1.000
_cell.angle_alpha   90.00
_cell.angle_beta   90.00
_cell.angle_gamma   90.00
#
_symmetry.space_group_name_H-M   'P 1'
#
loop_
_entity.id
_entity.type
_entity.pdbx_description
1 polymer ?
#
loop_
_entity_poly.entity_id
_entity_poly.type
_entity_poly.pdbx_seq_one_letter_code
_entity_poly.pdbx_strand_id
1 'polypeptide(L)'
;MKRSRRGISSLFLLMVLSLSVALTACGGGEVDEVDKGTLTTAGYEEETAAELSRLNLSEEELAQLEIAKRGGLDGTVAVEIVKMMHDDDLKFDIGMEMQTLSGAGFSGTALVELVKMGAVRQWEADLRVMKHAGIGEPTILRIAERKFVDKKEDVLAGRDYQSLKALGVSDAGIEAFVKGGGDVQKLQKVQQAIQFGKSEQAALNEAGL
;
A
#
# COMPACT_ATOMS: atom_id res chain seq x y z
N MET A 1 -56.30 -50.56 26.61
CA MET A 1 -55.72 -51.38 27.70
C MET A 1 -54.92 -52.54 27.12
N LYS A 2 -53.58 -52.52 27.20
CA LYS A 2 -52.70 -53.71 27.27
C LYS A 2 -51.31 -53.27 27.79
N ARG A 3 -50.84 -53.99 28.80
CA ARG A 3 -49.65 -53.78 29.67
C ARG A 3 -48.35 -54.17 28.93
N SER A 4 -47.25 -53.42 29.07
CA SER A 4 -46.08 -53.60 29.98
C SER A 4 -44.96 -54.57 29.52
N ARG A 5 -43.70 -54.08 29.52
CA ARG A 5 -42.44 -54.60 30.14
C ARG A 5 -41.23 -54.02 29.39
N ARG A 6 -40.46 -53.06 29.96
CA ARG A 6 -39.28 -53.20 30.85
C ARG A 6 -38.10 -53.97 30.23
N GLY A 7 -36.98 -53.26 30.05
CA GLY A 7 -35.63 -53.78 29.92
C GLY A 7 -34.62 -52.69 30.30
N ILE A 8 -33.97 -52.86 31.46
CA ILE A 8 -32.90 -52.05 32.03
C ILE A 8 -31.58 -52.80 31.76
N SER A 9 -30.49 -52.10 31.45
CA SER A 9 -29.06 -52.43 31.66
C SER A 9 -28.26 -51.35 30.90
N SER A 10 -27.57 -50.36 31.47
CA SER A 10 -26.64 -50.28 32.61
C SER A 10 -25.51 -51.31 32.55
N LEU A 11 -24.40 -50.97 31.89
CA LEU A 11 -23.00 -51.12 32.36
C LEU A 11 -21.98 -50.71 31.27
N PHE A 12 -20.82 -50.18 31.71
CA PHE A 12 -19.63 -49.68 30.97
C PHE A 12 -19.77 -48.27 30.39
N LEU A 13 -19.30 -47.17 30.98
CA LEU A 13 -18.15 -46.89 31.87
C LEU A 13 -16.82 -47.51 31.43
N LEU A 14 -16.21 -46.91 30.40
CA LEU A 14 -14.77 -46.84 30.14
C LEU A 14 -14.56 -45.49 29.41
N MET A 15 -14.18 -44.43 30.11
CA MET A 15 -12.79 -44.06 30.40
C MET A 15 -12.07 -43.51 29.15
N VAL A 16 -11.99 -42.18 29.09
CA VAL A 16 -10.82 -41.40 28.69
C VAL A 16 -10.18 -41.75 27.33
N LEU A 17 -10.41 -40.89 26.33
CA LEU A 17 -9.35 -40.53 25.38
C LEU A 17 -9.55 -39.09 24.90
N SER A 18 -8.90 -38.20 25.63
CA SER A 18 -8.22 -36.99 25.14
C SER A 18 -8.38 -36.69 23.65
N LEU A 19 -9.36 -35.85 23.29
CA LEU A 19 -9.33 -35.14 22.02
C LEU A 19 -8.46 -33.88 22.21
N SER A 20 -7.16 -34.10 22.06
CA SER A 20 -6.14 -33.06 21.97
C SER A 20 -6.44 -32.19 20.76
N VAL A 21 -7.09 -31.04 20.98
CA VAL A 21 -7.10 -29.94 20.00
C VAL A 21 -5.71 -29.31 20.06
N ALA A 22 -4.76 -29.90 19.33
CA ALA A 22 -3.50 -29.25 18.99
C ALA A 22 -3.80 -28.17 17.95
N LEU A 23 -4.22 -27.00 18.42
CA LEU A 23 -4.07 -25.76 17.66
C LEU A 23 -2.57 -25.41 17.71
N THR A 24 -1.82 -26.00 16.79
CA THR A 24 -0.48 -25.53 16.43
C THR A 24 -0.37 -25.56 14.91
N ALA A 25 -1.34 -24.95 14.24
CA ALA A 25 -1.13 -24.43 12.89
C ALA A 25 -0.32 -23.13 13.01
N CYS A 26 0.94 -23.23 13.44
CA CYS A 26 1.94 -22.27 12.99
C CYS A 26 2.25 -22.64 11.55
N GLY A 27 1.39 -22.22 10.62
CA GLY A 27 1.62 -22.30 9.19
C GLY A 27 2.67 -21.29 8.75
N GLY A 28 3.87 -21.35 9.34
CA GLY A 28 5.03 -20.68 8.78
C GLY A 28 5.63 -21.61 7.75
N GLY A 29 5.75 -21.15 6.50
CA GLY A 29 6.49 -21.88 5.47
C GLY A 29 7.89 -22.26 5.97
N GLU A 30 8.43 -23.37 5.47
CA GLU A 30 9.84 -23.69 5.71
C GLU A 30 10.71 -22.62 5.07
N VAL A 31 11.85 -22.32 5.69
CA VAL A 31 12.82 -21.38 5.13
C VAL A 31 13.49 -22.05 3.94
N ASP A 32 13.39 -21.45 2.76
CA ASP A 32 14.25 -21.81 1.64
C ASP A 32 15.62 -21.14 1.82
N GLU A 33 16.64 -21.95 2.10
CA GLU A 33 18.01 -21.46 2.35
C GLU A 33 18.67 -20.86 1.10
N VAL A 34 18.24 -21.27 -0.11
CA VAL A 34 18.74 -20.70 -1.38
C VAL A 34 18.17 -19.29 -1.56
N ASP A 35 16.87 -19.13 -1.36
CA ASP A 35 16.21 -17.82 -1.46
C ASP A 35 16.71 -16.88 -0.36
N LYS A 36 16.83 -17.38 0.88
CA LYS A 36 17.39 -16.61 2.00
C LYS A 36 18.80 -16.11 1.66
N GLY A 37 19.67 -16.97 1.14
CA GLY A 37 21.02 -16.59 0.73
C GLY A 37 21.03 -15.52 -0.38
N THR A 38 20.11 -15.63 -1.33
CA THR A 38 19.92 -14.66 -2.42
C THR A 38 19.49 -13.29 -1.87
N LEU A 39 18.51 -13.27 -0.96
CA LEU A 39 17.99 -12.06 -0.33
C LEU A 39 19.01 -11.38 0.57
N THR A 40 19.80 -12.14 1.33
CA THR A 40 20.90 -11.58 2.11
C THR A 40 21.96 -10.95 1.20
N THR A 41 22.27 -11.57 0.06
CA THR A 41 23.19 -11.00 -0.94
C THR A 41 22.65 -9.71 -1.56
N ALA A 42 21.34 -9.61 -1.75
CA ALA A 42 20.65 -8.39 -2.17
C ALA A 42 20.67 -7.27 -1.11
N GLY A 43 21.10 -7.58 0.12
CA GLY A 43 21.27 -6.61 1.21
C GLY A 43 20.11 -6.56 2.20
N TYR A 44 19.23 -7.56 2.23
CA TYR A 44 18.26 -7.72 3.31
C TYR A 44 18.93 -8.31 4.55
N GLU A 45 18.51 -7.83 5.73
CA GLU A 45 18.93 -8.39 7.01
C GLU A 45 18.51 -9.85 7.13
N GLU A 46 19.26 -10.66 7.88
CA GLU A 46 19.07 -12.11 7.94
C GLU A 46 17.65 -12.52 8.36
N GLU A 47 17.07 -11.83 9.34
CA GLU A 47 15.71 -12.07 9.83
C GLU A 47 14.67 -11.79 8.74
N THR A 48 14.80 -10.65 8.03
CA THR A 48 13.92 -10.30 6.91
C THR A 48 14.07 -11.26 5.74
N ALA A 49 15.30 -11.64 5.38
CA ALA A 49 15.56 -12.61 4.32
C ALA A 49 14.94 -13.98 4.64
N ALA A 50 15.03 -14.41 5.90
CA ALA A 50 14.35 -15.61 6.36
C ALA A 50 12.83 -15.47 6.33
N GLU A 51 12.26 -14.29 6.56
CA GLU A 51 10.81 -14.08 6.46
C GLU A 51 10.32 -14.07 5.01
N LEU A 52 11.00 -13.34 4.12
CA LEU A 52 10.70 -13.28 2.69
C LEU A 52 10.80 -14.66 2.01
N SER A 53 11.83 -15.45 2.33
CA SER A 53 11.99 -16.81 1.77
C SER A 53 10.87 -17.78 2.15
N ARG A 54 10.15 -17.55 3.27
CA ARG A 54 8.98 -18.36 3.64
C ARG A 54 7.73 -18.04 2.81
N LEU A 55 7.78 -17.00 1.98
CA LEU A 55 6.66 -16.57 1.12
C LEU A 55 6.63 -17.30 -0.23
N ASN A 56 7.46 -18.32 -0.45
CA ASN A 56 7.53 -19.09 -1.70
C ASN A 56 7.69 -18.20 -2.94
N LEU A 57 8.72 -17.35 -2.92
CA LEU A 57 8.96 -16.36 -3.98
C LEU A 57 9.38 -17.06 -5.27
N SER A 58 8.88 -16.56 -6.40
CA SER A 58 9.43 -16.94 -7.70
C SER A 58 10.78 -16.24 -7.98
N GLU A 59 11.58 -16.80 -8.89
CA GLU A 59 12.85 -16.18 -9.33
C GLU A 59 12.65 -14.74 -9.82
N GLU A 60 11.52 -14.47 -10.49
CA GLU A 60 11.17 -13.11 -10.92
C GLU A 60 10.92 -12.18 -9.73
N GLU A 61 10.25 -12.64 -8.68
CA GLU A 61 9.96 -11.84 -7.48
C GLU A 61 11.24 -11.54 -6.69
N LEU A 62 12.17 -12.51 -6.61
CA LEU A 62 13.50 -12.29 -6.04
C LEU A 62 14.26 -11.18 -6.78
N ALA A 63 14.25 -11.22 -8.12
CA ALA A 63 14.87 -10.18 -8.94
C ALA A 63 14.20 -8.80 -8.74
N GLN A 64 12.87 -8.75 -8.58
CA GLN A 64 12.14 -7.52 -8.31
C GLN A 64 12.44 -6.96 -6.92
N LEU A 65 12.58 -7.83 -5.90
CA LEU A 65 12.99 -7.43 -4.56
C LEU A 65 14.40 -6.85 -4.55
N GLU A 66 15.34 -7.42 -5.31
CA GLU A 66 16.68 -6.85 -5.48
C GLU A 66 16.62 -5.44 -6.11
N ILE A 67 15.78 -5.23 -7.13
CA ILE A 67 15.56 -3.90 -7.74
C ILE A 67 15.03 -2.92 -6.69
N ALA A 68 13.97 -3.30 -5.96
CA ALA A 68 13.35 -2.47 -4.95
C ALA A 68 14.34 -2.11 -3.83
N LYS A 69 15.13 -3.09 -3.36
CA LYS A 69 16.14 -2.91 -2.32
C LYS A 69 17.22 -1.91 -2.72
N ARG A 70 17.67 -1.92 -3.99
CA ARG A 70 18.61 -0.92 -4.53
C ARG A 70 18.06 0.51 -4.49
N GLY A 71 16.75 0.68 -4.49
CA GLY A 71 16.12 1.99 -4.31
C GLY A 71 15.92 2.42 -2.85
N GLY A 72 16.32 1.57 -1.90
CA GLY A 72 16.19 1.85 -0.47
C GLY A 72 14.94 1.28 0.18
N LEU A 73 14.22 0.36 -0.48
CA LEU A 73 13.06 -0.28 0.15
C LEU A 73 13.49 -1.01 1.43
N ASP A 74 12.82 -0.65 2.54
CA ASP A 74 13.07 -1.27 3.83
C ASP A 74 12.67 -2.74 3.83
N GLY A 75 13.38 -3.55 4.61
CA GLY A 75 13.15 -4.99 4.68
C GLY A 75 11.75 -5.35 5.21
N THR A 76 11.34 -4.71 6.29
CA THR A 76 10.04 -4.95 6.93
C THR A 76 8.90 -4.53 6.00
N VAL A 77 9.08 -3.40 5.30
CA VAL A 77 8.13 -2.89 4.31
C VAL A 77 8.04 -3.84 3.11
N ALA A 78 9.17 -4.38 2.64
CA ALA A 78 9.18 -5.36 1.54
C ALA A 78 8.39 -6.62 1.91
N VAL A 79 8.59 -7.18 3.11
CA VAL A 79 7.81 -8.31 3.63
C VAL A 79 6.31 -8.00 3.61
N GLU A 80 5.91 -6.85 4.15
CA GLU A 80 4.52 -6.45 4.23
C GLU A 80 3.86 -6.32 2.85
N ILE A 81 4.55 -5.67 1.90
CA ILE A 81 4.05 -5.49 0.54
C ILE A 81 3.94 -6.83 -0.20
N VAL A 82 4.93 -7.71 -0.09
CA VAL A 82 4.88 -9.03 -0.74
C VAL A 82 3.73 -9.85 -0.20
N LYS A 83 3.57 -9.92 1.14
CA LYS A 83 2.44 -10.61 1.76
C LYS A 83 1.10 -10.07 1.26
N MET A 84 0.96 -8.74 1.24
CA MET A 84 -0.26 -8.09 0.74
C MET A 84 -0.56 -8.45 -0.71
N MET A 85 0.44 -8.47 -1.59
CA MET A 85 0.25 -8.84 -2.98
C MET A 85 -0.10 -10.33 -3.13
N HIS A 86 0.58 -11.21 -2.40
CA HIS A 86 0.28 -12.65 -2.40
C HIS A 86 -1.11 -12.96 -1.86
N ASP A 87 -1.58 -12.23 -0.84
CA ASP A 87 -2.95 -12.36 -0.30
C ASP A 87 -4.01 -12.05 -1.37
N ASP A 88 -3.68 -11.19 -2.34
CA ASP A 88 -4.52 -10.84 -3.49
C ASP A 88 -4.23 -11.72 -4.75
N ASP A 89 -3.47 -12.82 -4.60
CA ASP A 89 -3.02 -13.71 -5.69
C ASP A 89 -2.21 -12.97 -6.78
N LEU A 90 -1.48 -11.93 -6.37
CA LEU A 90 -0.59 -11.14 -7.22
C LEU A 90 0.87 -11.44 -6.88
N LYS A 91 1.71 -11.54 -7.90
CA LYS A 91 3.16 -11.62 -7.72
C LYS A 91 3.75 -10.25 -7.41
N PHE A 92 4.82 -10.20 -6.62
CA PHE A 92 5.60 -8.98 -6.45
C PHE A 92 6.40 -8.64 -7.73
N ASP A 93 5.80 -7.80 -8.58
CA ASP A 93 6.32 -7.45 -9.90
C ASP A 93 6.45 -5.93 -10.12
N ILE A 94 6.55 -5.17 -9.02
CA ILE A 94 6.60 -3.69 -8.97
C ILE A 94 7.95 -3.17 -8.45
N GLY A 95 9.03 -3.90 -8.66
CA GLY A 95 10.36 -3.58 -8.11
C GLY A 95 10.91 -2.24 -8.62
N MET A 96 10.71 -1.93 -9.90
CA MET A 96 11.15 -0.66 -10.51
C MET A 96 10.39 0.55 -9.95
N GLU A 97 9.07 0.40 -9.76
CA GLU A 97 8.24 1.43 -9.16
C GLU A 97 8.61 1.64 -7.69
N MET A 98 8.83 0.56 -6.94
CA MET A 98 9.32 0.63 -5.56
C MET A 98 10.69 1.30 -5.45
N GLN A 99 11.60 0.95 -6.36
CA GLN A 99 12.91 1.60 -6.42
C GLN A 99 12.76 3.12 -6.60
N THR A 100 11.85 3.52 -7.49
CA THR A 100 11.65 4.92 -7.83
C THR A 100 10.96 5.70 -6.71
N LEU A 101 9.91 5.15 -6.11
CA LEU A 101 9.17 5.81 -5.03
C LEU A 101 9.96 5.83 -3.73
N SER A 102 10.65 4.73 -3.38
CA SER A 102 11.55 4.73 -2.21
C SER A 102 12.71 5.71 -2.41
N GLY A 103 13.31 5.74 -3.61
CA GLY A 103 14.35 6.71 -3.97
C GLY A 103 13.88 8.16 -3.97
N ALA A 104 12.59 8.42 -4.22
CA ALA A 104 11.96 9.73 -4.08
C ALA A 104 11.68 10.11 -2.60
N GLY A 105 11.97 9.21 -1.65
CA GLY A 105 11.86 9.43 -0.22
C GLY A 105 10.45 9.25 0.34
N PHE A 106 9.62 8.41 -0.28
CA PHE A 106 8.37 7.97 0.33
C PHE A 106 8.63 7.10 1.57
N SER A 107 7.88 7.36 2.65
CA SER A 107 7.92 6.50 3.84
C SER A 107 7.38 5.10 3.56
N GLY A 108 7.82 4.11 4.33
CA GLY A 108 7.32 2.73 4.25
C GLY A 108 5.80 2.66 4.38
N THR A 109 5.23 3.36 5.36
CA THR A 109 3.78 3.45 5.56
C THR A 109 3.07 4.01 4.33
N ALA A 110 3.60 5.06 3.69
CA ALA A 110 2.99 5.60 2.48
C ALA A 110 3.08 4.62 1.31
N LEU A 111 4.20 3.89 1.15
CA LEU A 111 4.35 2.88 0.11
C LEU A 111 3.33 1.74 0.26
N VAL A 112 3.15 1.22 1.47
CA VAL A 112 2.16 0.17 1.78
C VAL A 112 0.75 0.64 1.40
N GLU A 113 0.35 1.84 1.81
CA GLU A 113 -0.99 2.37 1.48
C GLU A 113 -1.16 2.58 -0.04
N LEU A 114 -0.12 3.02 -0.75
CA LEU A 114 -0.16 3.18 -2.21
C LEU A 114 -0.28 1.83 -2.94
N VAL A 115 0.36 0.76 -2.43
CA VAL A 115 0.19 -0.60 -2.97
C VAL A 115 -1.24 -1.08 -2.76
N LYS A 116 -1.76 -0.91 -1.55
CA LYS A 116 -3.12 -1.31 -1.18
C LYS A 116 -4.19 -0.65 -2.05
N MET A 117 -3.96 0.60 -2.46
CA MET A 117 -4.84 1.31 -3.38
C MET A 117 -4.68 0.88 -4.85
N GLY A 118 -3.68 0.04 -5.18
CA GLY A 118 -3.30 -0.28 -6.55
C GLY A 118 -2.67 0.89 -7.31
N ALA A 119 -2.21 1.92 -6.61
CA ALA A 119 -1.78 3.19 -7.19
C ALA A 119 -0.36 3.11 -7.79
N VAL A 120 0.52 2.30 -7.20
CA VAL A 120 1.96 2.29 -7.53
C VAL A 120 2.20 2.07 -9.03
N ARG A 121 1.68 0.98 -9.59
CA ARG A 121 1.92 0.60 -11.00
C ARG A 121 1.35 1.60 -11.99
N GLN A 122 0.17 2.16 -11.71
CA GLN A 122 -0.53 3.04 -12.64
C GLN A 122 -0.10 4.51 -12.50
N TRP A 123 0.54 4.86 -11.38
CA TRP A 123 0.71 6.25 -10.97
C TRP A 123 2.09 6.63 -10.44
N GLU A 124 3.08 5.74 -10.53
CA GLU A 124 4.46 6.01 -10.09
C GLU A 124 4.95 7.40 -10.51
N ALA A 125 4.85 7.73 -11.80
CA ALA A 125 5.40 8.98 -12.32
C ALA A 125 4.74 10.22 -11.69
N ASP A 126 3.42 10.19 -11.52
CA ASP A 126 2.67 11.29 -10.90
C ASP A 126 2.95 11.39 -9.40
N LEU A 127 3.05 10.25 -8.70
CA LEU A 127 3.44 10.16 -7.30
C LEU A 127 4.83 10.77 -7.06
N ARG A 128 5.82 10.38 -7.88
CA ARG A 128 7.18 10.94 -7.83
C ARG A 128 7.19 12.44 -8.10
N VAL A 129 6.45 12.91 -9.11
CA VAL A 129 6.36 14.34 -9.43
C VAL A 129 5.79 15.13 -8.25
N MET A 130 4.70 14.66 -7.64
CA MET A 130 4.11 15.31 -6.47
C MET A 130 5.08 15.35 -5.28
N LYS A 131 5.78 14.24 -5.01
CA LYS A 131 6.76 14.16 -3.93
C LYS A 131 7.93 15.13 -4.15
N HIS A 132 8.49 15.17 -5.36
CA HIS A 132 9.57 16.10 -5.71
C HIS A 132 9.12 17.57 -5.72
N ALA A 133 7.85 17.84 -5.96
CA ALA A 133 7.28 19.18 -5.80
C ALA A 133 7.19 19.62 -4.33
N GLY A 134 7.43 18.72 -3.37
CA GLY A 134 7.32 19.00 -1.93
C GLY A 134 5.90 18.92 -1.41
N ILE A 135 5.01 18.19 -2.09
CA ILE A 135 3.68 17.86 -1.57
C ILE A 135 3.86 16.77 -0.51
N GLY A 136 3.26 16.95 0.66
CA GLY A 136 3.34 16.01 1.77
C GLY A 136 2.64 14.69 1.46
N GLU A 137 3.16 13.59 2.03
CA GLU A 137 2.59 12.25 1.86
C GLU A 137 1.11 12.16 2.25
N PRO A 138 0.63 12.77 3.36
CA PRO A 138 -0.80 12.75 3.68
C PRO A 138 -1.68 13.37 2.57
N THR A 139 -1.18 14.39 1.89
CA THR A 139 -1.87 15.04 0.77
C THR A 139 -1.84 14.14 -0.47
N ILE A 140 -0.68 13.55 -0.79
CA ILE A 140 -0.53 12.60 -1.90
C ILE A 140 -1.46 11.39 -1.71
N LEU A 141 -1.53 10.83 -0.49
CA LEU A 141 -2.38 9.68 -0.19
C LEU A 141 -3.87 10.01 -0.35
N ARG A 142 -4.33 11.19 0.09
CA ARG A 142 -5.72 11.64 -0.15
C ARG A 142 -6.04 11.83 -1.62
N ILE A 143 -5.08 12.35 -2.39
CA ILE A 143 -5.20 12.49 -3.83
C ILE A 143 -5.29 11.10 -4.50
N ALA A 144 -4.46 10.14 -4.08
CA ALA A 144 -4.48 8.76 -4.57
C ALA A 144 -5.78 8.03 -4.18
N GLU A 145 -6.24 8.18 -2.94
CA GLU A 145 -7.51 7.64 -2.45
C GLU A 145 -8.68 8.11 -3.33
N ARG A 146 -8.76 9.42 -3.60
CA ARG A 146 -9.80 9.96 -4.49
C ARG A 146 -9.75 9.33 -5.90
N LYS A 147 -8.55 9.08 -6.43
CA LYS A 147 -8.40 8.51 -7.78
C LYS A 147 -8.74 7.04 -7.83
N PHE A 148 -8.17 6.24 -6.95
CA PHE A 148 -8.19 4.78 -7.05
C PHE A 148 -9.27 4.13 -6.20
N VAL A 149 -9.62 4.73 -5.05
CA VAL A 149 -10.66 4.23 -4.15
C VAL A 149 -12.01 4.84 -4.49
N ASP A 150 -12.10 6.18 -4.55
CA ASP A 150 -13.35 6.88 -4.90
C ASP A 150 -13.64 6.87 -6.40
N LYS A 151 -12.67 6.41 -7.22
CA LYS A 151 -12.77 6.28 -8.68
C LYS A 151 -13.17 7.58 -9.38
N LYS A 152 -12.62 8.70 -8.92
CA LYS A 152 -12.88 10.01 -9.54
C LYS A 152 -11.94 10.25 -10.71
N GLU A 153 -12.52 10.44 -11.88
CA GLU A 153 -11.79 10.74 -13.12
C GLU A 153 -11.30 12.20 -13.17
N ASP A 154 -11.78 13.06 -12.26
CA ASP A 154 -11.41 14.47 -12.17
C ASP A 154 -10.05 14.73 -11.50
N VAL A 155 -9.37 13.67 -11.02
CA VAL A 155 -8.05 13.79 -10.41
C VAL A 155 -7.01 14.14 -11.48
N LEU A 156 -6.36 15.29 -11.28
CA LEU A 156 -5.37 15.84 -12.19
C LEU A 156 -4.09 14.99 -12.28
N ALA A 157 -3.24 15.28 -13.26
CA ALA A 157 -1.92 14.69 -13.32
C ALA A 157 -0.99 15.32 -12.26
N GLY A 158 0.08 14.62 -11.88
CA GLY A 158 1.05 15.07 -10.88
C GLY A 158 1.67 16.43 -11.21
N ARG A 159 1.90 16.70 -12.51
CA ARG A 159 2.42 18.01 -12.99
C ARG A 159 1.50 19.20 -12.69
N ASP A 160 0.20 18.95 -12.60
CA ASP A 160 -0.80 19.98 -12.34
C ASP A 160 -0.77 20.34 -10.84
N TYR A 161 -0.63 19.34 -9.97
CA TYR A 161 -0.40 19.55 -8.54
C TYR A 161 0.98 20.18 -8.26
N GLN A 162 2.01 19.80 -9.01
CA GLN A 162 3.31 20.49 -8.97
C GLN A 162 3.15 21.97 -9.31
N SER A 163 2.31 22.32 -10.29
CA SER A 163 2.06 23.70 -10.68
C SER A 163 1.35 24.50 -9.58
N LEU A 164 0.38 23.90 -8.88
CA LEU A 164 -0.21 24.51 -7.67
C LEU A 164 0.85 24.76 -6.60
N LYS A 165 1.69 23.76 -6.33
CA LYS A 165 2.74 23.87 -5.32
C LYS A 165 3.77 24.95 -5.67
N ALA A 166 4.14 25.06 -6.95
CA ALA A 166 5.04 26.10 -7.46
C ALA A 166 4.47 27.53 -7.33
N LEU A 167 3.13 27.67 -7.27
CA LEU A 167 2.47 28.95 -6.97
C LEU A 167 2.40 29.27 -5.48
N GLY A 168 2.96 28.42 -4.63
CA GLY A 168 2.92 28.58 -3.18
C GLY A 168 1.62 28.08 -2.55
N VAL A 169 0.78 27.35 -3.29
CA VAL A 169 -0.41 26.72 -2.70
C VAL A 169 0.02 25.68 -1.67
N SER A 170 -0.52 25.81 -0.47
CA SER A 170 -0.28 24.94 0.66
C SER A 170 -0.87 23.54 0.44
N ASP A 171 -0.42 22.56 1.21
CA ASP A 171 -0.99 21.22 1.19
C ASP A 171 -2.49 21.22 1.53
N ALA A 172 -2.90 22.03 2.51
CA ALA A 172 -4.30 22.23 2.86
C ALA A 172 -5.10 22.86 1.69
N GLY A 173 -4.48 23.80 0.96
CA GLY A 173 -5.07 24.40 -0.24
C GLY A 173 -5.21 23.39 -1.39
N ILE A 174 -4.22 22.52 -1.58
CA ILE A 174 -4.28 21.41 -2.56
C ILE A 174 -5.40 20.42 -2.18
N GLU A 175 -5.54 20.08 -0.90
CA GLU A 175 -6.64 19.23 -0.43
C GLU A 175 -8.00 19.89 -0.63
N ALA A 176 -8.14 21.18 -0.32
CA ALA A 176 -9.37 21.93 -0.58
C ALA A 176 -9.71 21.94 -2.07
N PHE A 177 -8.70 22.14 -2.92
CA PHE A 177 -8.83 22.06 -4.37
C PHE A 177 -9.33 20.69 -4.83
N VAL A 178 -8.73 19.60 -4.34
CA VAL A 178 -9.11 18.22 -4.67
C VAL A 178 -10.53 17.91 -4.17
N LYS A 179 -10.85 18.29 -2.93
CA LYS A 179 -12.17 18.07 -2.32
C LYS A 179 -13.28 18.80 -3.06
N GLY A 180 -13.03 20.03 -3.50
CA GLY A 180 -13.97 20.84 -4.27
C GLY A 180 -14.11 20.42 -5.75
N GLY A 181 -13.52 19.30 -6.16
CA GLY A 181 -13.56 18.81 -7.55
C GLY A 181 -12.79 19.74 -8.48
N GLY A 182 -11.57 20.10 -8.08
CA GLY A 182 -10.65 20.91 -8.86
C GLY A 182 -10.28 20.23 -10.17
N ASP A 183 -10.57 20.87 -11.28
CA ASP A 183 -10.22 20.44 -12.63
C ASP A 183 -9.21 21.42 -13.27
N VAL A 184 -8.85 21.19 -14.53
CA VAL A 184 -7.92 22.05 -15.27
C VAL A 184 -8.43 23.50 -15.38
N GLN A 185 -9.74 23.72 -15.48
CA GLN A 185 -10.30 25.07 -15.58
C GLN A 185 -10.18 25.81 -14.24
N LYS A 186 -10.50 25.13 -13.14
CA LYS A 186 -10.35 25.67 -11.78
C LYS A 186 -8.88 25.91 -11.45
N LEU A 187 -7.98 25.02 -11.88
CA LEU A 187 -6.54 25.24 -11.77
C LEU A 187 -6.15 26.55 -12.44
N GLN A 188 -6.53 26.77 -13.70
CA GLN A 188 -6.23 28.01 -14.43
C GLN A 188 -6.76 29.26 -13.71
N LYS A 189 -7.95 29.20 -13.12
CA LYS A 189 -8.50 30.30 -12.31
C LYS A 189 -7.64 30.58 -11.07
N VAL A 190 -7.26 29.55 -10.32
CA VAL A 190 -6.35 29.69 -9.17
C VAL A 190 -5.01 30.29 -9.61
N GLN A 191 -4.45 29.81 -10.72
CA GLN A 191 -3.18 30.32 -11.26
C GLN A 191 -3.27 31.80 -11.61
N GLN A 192 -4.31 32.22 -12.34
CA GLN A 192 -4.53 33.62 -12.69
C GLN A 192 -4.72 34.49 -11.44
N ALA A 193 -5.56 34.06 -10.50
CA ALA A 193 -5.83 34.79 -9.27
C ALA A 193 -4.54 35.06 -8.46
N ILE A 194 -3.69 34.03 -8.27
CA ILE A 194 -2.41 34.17 -7.58
C ILE A 194 -1.45 35.07 -8.35
N GLN A 195 -1.38 34.96 -9.68
CA GLN A 195 -0.56 35.84 -10.53
C GLN A 195 -0.98 37.32 -10.44
N PHE A 196 -2.26 37.59 -10.15
CA PHE A 196 -2.77 38.94 -9.85
C PHE A 196 -2.62 39.35 -8.38
N GLY A 197 -1.86 38.59 -7.58
CA GLY A 197 -1.54 38.92 -6.19
C GLY A 197 -2.63 38.58 -5.18
N LYS A 198 -3.63 37.77 -5.54
CA LYS A 198 -4.63 37.29 -4.58
C LYS A 198 -4.01 36.25 -3.64
N SER A 199 -4.52 36.20 -2.41
CA SER A 199 -4.16 35.14 -1.46
C SER A 199 -4.68 33.79 -1.93
N GLU A 200 -4.09 32.70 -1.44
CA GLU A 200 -4.53 31.32 -1.69
C GLU A 200 -6.04 31.15 -1.49
N GLN A 201 -6.56 31.55 -0.34
CA GLN A 201 -8.00 31.41 -0.05
C GLN A 201 -8.87 32.20 -1.03
N ALA A 202 -8.47 33.41 -1.42
CA ALA A 202 -9.22 34.21 -2.39
C ALA A 202 -9.18 33.57 -3.79
N ALA A 203 -8.05 32.98 -4.17
CA ALA A 203 -7.89 32.26 -5.43
C ALA A 203 -8.74 30.98 -5.50
N LEU A 204 -8.78 30.20 -4.41
CA LEU A 204 -9.63 29.01 -4.31
C LEU A 204 -11.11 29.38 -4.38
N ASN A 205 -11.55 30.40 -3.63
CA ASN A 205 -12.94 30.87 -3.65
C ASN A 205 -13.38 31.33 -5.05
N GLU A 206 -12.50 32.02 -5.79
CA GLU A 206 -12.78 32.48 -7.16
C GLU A 206 -12.88 31.32 -8.17
N ALA A 207 -12.16 30.23 -7.92
CA ALA A 207 -12.30 28.98 -8.65
C ALA A 207 -13.56 28.19 -8.25
N GLY A 208 -14.31 28.63 -7.23
CA GLY A 208 -15.51 27.97 -6.73
C GLY A 208 -15.20 26.74 -5.87
N LEU A 209 -14.11 26.81 -5.09
CA LEU A 209 -13.61 25.76 -4.20
C LEU A 209 -13.74 26.17 -2.73
#